data_AF-A0A536GVX0-F1
#
_entry.id   AF-A0A536GVX0-F1
#
_cell.length_a   1.000
_cell.length_b   1.000
_cell.length_c   1.000
_cell.angle_alpha   90.00
_cell.angle_beta   90.00
_cell.angle_gamma   90.00
#
_symmetry.space_group_name_H-M   'P 1'
#
loop_
_entity.id
_entity.type
_entity.pdbx_description
1 polymer ?
#
loop_
_entity_poly.entity_id
_entity_poly.type
_entity_poly.pdbx_seq_one_letter_code
_entity_poly.pdbx_strand_id
1 'polypeptide(L)'
;MAAATIERDDHEAVEDRRRSLMAESDCLLDDVERLRLDDEVEVPQRLREAIRALHVRLGRSDPPTPPSTLHAAHDLVFAVQQRLMAANPKHPRPNRHAGRPGGQPVITLVRENSLWKLLTLPPPPSGEVDEEWLELVECTVERAWDRWCYAQQHAISAAHERYKPQVALAVARTAWSNYWDLYLEAEEIRGRVSGATSSRSPGSAATRRE
;
A
#
# COMPACT_ATOMS: atom_id res chain seq x y z
N MET A 1 -8.06 -10.88 38.22
CA MET A 1 -8.80 -9.71 37.69
C MET A 1 -7.95 -8.45 37.51
N ALA A 2 -6.66 -8.40 37.91
CA ALA A 2 -5.82 -7.20 37.79
C ALA A 2 -4.91 -7.14 36.53
N ALA A 3 -4.69 -8.26 35.84
CA ALA A 3 -3.75 -8.33 34.70
C ALA A 3 -4.29 -7.70 33.40
N ALA A 4 -5.61 -7.77 33.16
CA ALA A 4 -6.22 -7.28 31.93
C ALA A 4 -6.25 -5.73 31.82
N THR A 5 -6.15 -5.03 32.95
CA THR A 5 -6.18 -3.55 32.98
C THR A 5 -4.84 -2.94 32.59
N ILE A 6 -3.72 -3.61 32.91
CA ILE A 6 -2.36 -3.13 32.64
C ILE A 6 -2.02 -3.29 31.15
N GLU A 7 -2.37 -4.42 30.52
CA GLU A 7 -2.16 -4.63 29.08
C GLU A 7 -2.94 -3.63 28.22
N ARG A 8 -4.15 -3.24 28.64
CA ARG A 8 -5.00 -2.31 27.89
C ARG A 8 -4.43 -0.88 27.89
N ASP A 9 -3.89 -0.44 29.03
CA ASP A 9 -3.27 0.87 29.20
C ASP A 9 -1.98 0.99 28.36
N ASP A 10 -1.18 -0.08 28.30
CA ASP A 10 0.05 -0.13 27.49
C ASP A 10 -0.26 -0.09 25.98
N HIS A 11 -1.33 -0.76 25.53
CA HIS A 11 -1.75 -0.72 24.13
C HIS A 11 -2.28 0.65 23.70
N GLU A 12 -3.04 1.33 24.57
CA GLU A 12 -3.57 2.65 24.32
C GLU A 12 -2.45 3.70 24.27
N ALA A 13 -1.47 3.62 25.19
CA ALA A 13 -0.28 4.46 25.19
C ALA A 13 0.61 4.26 23.95
N VAL A 14 0.76 3.02 23.46
CA VAL A 14 1.50 2.73 22.22
C VAL A 14 0.78 3.31 21.00
N GLU A 15 -0.54 3.23 20.96
CA GLU A 15 -1.36 3.75 19.86
C GLU A 15 -1.42 5.29 19.85
N ASP A 16 -1.51 5.93 21.01
CA ASP A 16 -1.42 7.39 21.14
C ASP A 16 -0.04 7.90 20.73
N ARG A 17 1.02 7.18 21.13
CA ARG A 17 2.39 7.47 20.67
C ARG A 17 2.51 7.35 19.15
N ARG A 18 1.89 6.33 18.53
CA ARG A 18 1.86 6.15 17.07
C ARG A 18 1.13 7.29 16.36
N ARG A 19 -0.05 7.68 16.86
CA ARG A 19 -0.84 8.79 16.31
C ARG A 19 -0.11 10.13 16.44
N SER A 20 0.54 10.38 17.58
CA SER A 20 1.37 11.57 17.78
C SER A 20 2.55 11.64 16.80
N LEU A 21 3.26 10.53 16.58
CA LEU A 21 4.36 10.46 15.61
C LEU A 21 3.87 10.62 14.16
N MET A 22 2.65 10.15 13.85
CA MET A 22 2.03 10.31 12.54
C MET A 22 1.72 11.79 12.26
N ALA A 23 1.05 12.46 13.20
CA ALA A 23 0.75 13.89 13.10
C ALA A 23 2.03 14.73 12.98
N GLU A 24 3.08 14.38 13.74
CA GLU A 24 4.38 15.04 13.62
C GLU A 24 5.03 14.81 12.25
N SER A 25 4.91 13.61 11.67
CA SER A 25 5.40 13.34 10.32
C SER A 25 4.64 14.12 9.24
N ASP A 26 3.33 14.30 9.40
CA ASP A 26 2.50 15.07 8.48
C ASP A 26 2.90 16.55 8.49
N CYS A 27 3.13 17.13 9.67
CA CYS A 27 3.62 18.51 9.79
C CYS A 27 5.00 18.70 9.13
N LEU A 28 5.90 17.73 9.24
CA LEU A 28 7.21 17.80 8.56
C LEU A 28 7.07 17.67 7.04
N LEU A 29 6.12 16.87 6.56
CA LEU A 29 5.84 16.75 5.14
C LEU A 29 5.30 18.07 4.58
N ASP A 30 4.38 18.73 5.29
CA ASP A 30 3.85 20.05 4.93
C ASP A 30 4.97 21.11 4.88
N ASP A 31 5.90 21.10 5.83
CA ASP A 31 7.04 22.01 5.84
C ASP A 31 8.00 21.76 4.65
N VAL A 32 8.23 20.50 4.26
CA VAL A 32 9.02 20.14 3.07
C VAL A 32 8.31 20.58 1.79
N GLU A 33 7.00 20.36 1.68
CA GLU A 33 6.22 20.76 0.51
C GLU A 33 6.09 22.27 0.39
N ARG A 34 5.99 23.02 1.49
CA ARG A 34 6.05 24.49 1.46
C ARG A 34 7.36 24.98 0.86
N LEU A 35 8.49 24.43 1.30
CA LEU A 35 9.82 24.79 0.75
C LEU A 35 9.93 24.44 -0.73
N ARG A 36 9.33 23.31 -1.15
CA ARG A 36 9.29 22.92 -2.55
C ARG A 36 8.45 23.88 -3.39
N LEU A 37 7.32 24.35 -2.87
CA LEU A 37 6.47 25.36 -3.53
C LEU A 37 7.13 26.73 -3.63
N ASP A 38 8.03 27.04 -2.69
CA ASP A 38 8.87 28.25 -2.69
C ASP A 38 10.14 28.11 -3.57
N ASP A 39 10.25 27.03 -4.36
CA ASP A 39 11.40 26.69 -5.23
C ASP A 39 12.77 26.57 -4.51
N GLU A 40 12.75 26.31 -3.20
CA GLU A 40 13.96 26.04 -2.43
C GLU A 40 14.54 24.67 -2.80
N VAL A 41 15.88 24.55 -2.82
CA VAL A 41 16.57 23.30 -3.20
C VAL A 41 17.15 22.58 -1.97
N GLU A 42 17.51 23.33 -0.95
CA GLU A 42 18.14 22.83 0.26
C GLU A 42 17.17 22.76 1.44
N VAL A 43 17.30 21.71 2.25
CA VAL A 43 16.52 21.57 3.48
C VAL A 43 17.15 22.43 4.58
N PRO A 44 16.40 23.32 5.25
CA PRO A 44 16.91 24.07 6.40
C PRO A 44 17.39 23.13 7.52
N GLN A 45 18.49 23.48 8.19
CA GLN A 45 19.12 22.65 9.22
C GLN A 45 18.14 22.18 10.31
N ARG A 46 17.21 23.06 10.72
CA ARG A 46 16.15 22.75 11.68
C ARG A 46 15.27 21.58 11.24
N LEU A 47 14.92 21.54 9.95
CA LEU A 47 14.07 20.50 9.36
C LEU A 47 14.85 19.18 9.20
N ARG A 48 16.15 19.25 8.86
CA ARG A 48 17.05 18.09 8.81
C ARG A 48 17.13 17.39 10.17
N GLU A 49 17.28 18.15 11.25
CA GLU A 49 17.38 17.65 12.62
C GLU A 49 16.05 17.07 13.11
N ALA A 50 14.93 17.71 12.78
CA ALA A 50 13.60 17.22 13.13
C ALA A 50 13.31 15.86 12.46
N ILE A 51 13.59 15.71 11.17
CA ILE A 51 13.44 14.44 10.44
C ILE A 51 14.31 13.35 11.05
N ARG A 52 15.56 13.67 11.42
CA ARG A 52 16.46 12.72 12.10
C ARG A 52 15.94 12.32 13.47
N ALA A 53 15.49 13.28 14.28
CA ALA A 53 14.94 13.01 15.61
C ALA A 53 13.71 12.10 15.56
N LEU A 54 12.85 12.28 14.55
CA LEU A 54 11.69 11.42 14.31
C LEU A 54 12.10 9.96 14.05
N HIS A 55 13.14 9.74 13.24
CA HIS A 55 13.69 8.41 12.96
C HIS A 55 14.29 7.73 14.19
N VAL A 56 14.98 8.49 15.05
CA VAL A 56 15.54 7.99 16.31
C VAL A 56 14.42 7.58 17.27
N ARG A 57 13.38 8.39 17.41
CA ARG A 57 12.20 8.08 18.26
C ARG A 57 11.41 6.86 17.79
N LEU A 58 11.47 6.55 16.49
CA LEU A 58 10.96 5.31 15.88
C LEU A 58 11.85 4.07 16.09
N GLY A 59 12.91 4.18 16.92
CA GLY A 59 13.71 3.05 17.37
C GLY A 59 14.70 2.53 16.32
N ARG A 60 15.10 3.35 15.33
CA ARG A 60 16.17 2.96 14.40
C ARG A 60 17.51 3.02 15.14
N SER A 61 18.18 1.87 15.27
CA SER A 61 19.52 1.74 15.84
C SER A 61 20.60 2.44 15.00
N ASP A 62 20.33 2.62 13.71
CA ASP A 62 21.15 3.40 12.77
C ASP A 62 20.25 4.39 12.01
N PRO A 63 20.11 5.65 12.47
CA PRO A 63 19.28 6.63 11.80
C PRO A 63 19.93 7.11 10.49
N PRO A 64 19.14 7.30 9.41
CA PRO A 64 19.68 7.77 8.14
C PRO A 64 20.36 9.14 8.30
N THR A 65 21.37 9.38 7.46
CA THR A 65 22.05 10.68 7.40
C THR A 65 21.04 11.80 7.14
N PRO A 66 21.17 12.98 7.80
CA PRO A 66 20.26 14.09 7.63
C PRO A 66 20.15 14.48 6.14
N PRO A 67 18.92 14.68 5.61
CA PRO A 67 18.73 14.97 4.19
C PRO A 67 19.25 16.36 3.85
N SER A 68 20.13 16.49 2.84
CA SER A 68 20.58 17.80 2.36
C SER A 68 19.59 18.45 1.38
N THR A 69 18.84 17.64 0.63
CA THR A 69 17.91 18.05 -0.43
C THR A 69 16.46 17.81 -0.05
N LEU A 70 15.53 18.62 -0.60
CA LEU A 70 14.10 18.47 -0.33
C LEU A 70 13.57 17.09 -0.75
N HIS A 71 14.05 16.56 -1.88
CA HIS A 71 13.69 15.21 -2.33
C HIS A 71 14.09 14.12 -1.33
N ALA A 72 15.30 14.18 -0.78
CA ALA A 72 15.74 13.23 0.25
C ALA A 72 14.97 13.42 1.57
N ALA A 73 14.58 14.65 1.92
CA ALA A 73 13.75 14.90 3.09
C ALA A 73 12.35 14.30 2.93
N HIS A 74 11.74 14.47 1.76
CA HIS A 74 10.46 13.90 1.40
C HIS A 74 10.48 12.36 1.51
N ASP A 75 11.45 11.69 0.88
CA ASP A 75 11.57 10.23 0.93
C ASP A 75 11.73 9.68 2.36
N LEU A 76 12.47 10.40 3.21
CA LEU A 76 12.67 10.02 4.61
C LEU A 76 11.38 10.19 5.45
N VAL A 77 10.59 11.24 5.22
CA VAL A 77 9.30 11.43 5.90
C VAL A 77 8.29 10.36 5.45
N PHE A 78 8.22 10.05 4.16
CA PHE A 78 7.38 8.97 3.64
C PHE A 78 7.75 7.60 4.20
N ALA A 79 9.04 7.31 4.34
CA ALA A 79 9.51 6.06 4.96
C ALA A 79 9.07 5.94 6.43
N VAL A 80 8.94 7.06 7.15
CA VAL A 80 8.39 7.10 8.51
C VAL A 80 6.89 6.82 8.51
N GLN A 81 6.11 7.51 7.68
CA GLN A 81 4.67 7.32 7.57
C GLN A 81 4.32 5.87 7.21
N GLN A 82 5.02 5.26 6.25
CA GLN A 82 4.80 3.85 5.88
C GLN A 82 4.99 2.88 7.05
N ARG A 83 5.99 3.13 7.90
CA ARG A 83 6.24 2.30 9.09
C ARG A 83 5.18 2.52 10.18
N LEU A 84 4.75 3.75 10.39
CA LEU A 84 3.68 4.09 11.35
C LEU A 84 2.31 3.56 10.90
N MET A 85 2.05 3.49 9.60
CA MET A 85 0.87 2.86 9.02
C MET A 85 0.92 1.34 9.19
N ALA A 86 2.07 0.71 8.91
CA ALA A 86 2.26 -0.73 9.10
C ALA A 86 2.18 -1.19 10.57
N ALA A 87 2.41 -0.28 11.52
CA ALA A 87 2.30 -0.53 12.95
C ALA A 87 0.88 -0.30 13.51
N ASN A 88 -0.11 0.05 12.69
CA ASN A 88 -1.47 0.31 13.14
C ASN A 88 -2.19 -0.98 13.56
N PRO A 89 -2.56 -1.16 14.84
CA PRO A 89 -3.24 -2.36 15.32
C PRO A 89 -4.69 -2.50 14.82
N LYS A 90 -5.33 -1.39 14.38
CA LYS A 90 -6.67 -1.38 13.77
C LYS A 90 -6.65 -1.73 12.28
N HIS A 91 -5.47 -1.78 11.66
CA HIS A 91 -5.27 -2.29 10.30
C HIS A 91 -4.28 -3.47 10.35
N PRO A 92 -4.70 -4.62 10.92
CA PRO A 92 -3.82 -5.76 11.03
C PRO A 92 -3.56 -6.39 9.65
N ARG A 93 -2.43 -5.97 9.06
CA ARG A 93 -1.45 -6.74 8.27
C ARG A 93 -1.50 -6.68 6.74
N PRO A 94 -0.36 -7.03 6.12
CA PRO A 94 -0.22 -8.39 5.59
C PRO A 94 0.95 -9.14 6.28
N ASN A 95 0.75 -10.32 6.91
CA ASN A 95 1.02 -11.64 6.32
C ASN A 95 0.64 -12.84 7.23
N ARG A 96 0.20 -13.97 6.64
CA ARG A 96 0.98 -15.22 6.36
C ARG A 96 0.06 -16.40 5.93
N HIS A 97 0.45 -17.14 4.88
CA HIS A 97 -0.02 -18.52 4.63
C HIS A 97 1.01 -19.55 5.13
N ALA A 98 0.58 -20.78 5.42
CA ALA A 98 1.47 -21.88 5.81
C ALA A 98 2.12 -22.50 4.56
N GLY A 99 3.46 -22.47 4.49
CA GLY A 99 4.29 -22.92 3.36
C GLY A 99 5.01 -21.80 2.62
N ARG A 100 4.55 -20.54 2.71
CA ARG A 100 5.22 -19.32 2.22
C ARG A 100 4.70 -18.07 2.94
N PRO A 101 5.54 -17.05 3.23
CA PRO A 101 5.03 -15.79 3.78
C PRO A 101 4.09 -15.12 2.76
N GLY A 102 2.93 -14.64 3.21
CA GLY A 102 2.03 -13.81 2.38
C GLY A 102 2.72 -12.53 1.91
N GLY A 103 2.10 -11.77 1.01
CA GLY A 103 2.55 -10.41 0.67
C GLY A 103 3.91 -10.31 -0.04
N GLN A 104 4.44 -11.42 -0.58
CA GLN A 104 5.60 -11.34 -1.46
C GLN A 104 5.15 -10.83 -2.85
N PRO A 105 5.69 -9.69 -3.33
CA PRO A 105 5.42 -9.22 -4.69
C PRO A 105 5.93 -10.27 -5.67
N VAL A 106 5.13 -10.62 -6.68
CA VAL A 106 5.66 -11.38 -7.81
C VAL A 106 6.52 -10.41 -8.59
N ILE A 107 7.83 -10.52 -8.38
CA ILE A 107 8.80 -9.71 -9.09
C ILE A 107 9.08 -10.41 -10.42
N THR A 108 8.65 -9.79 -11.51
CA THR A 108 9.03 -10.23 -12.84
C THR A 108 10.23 -9.42 -13.35
N LEU A 109 11.14 -10.11 -14.04
CA LEU A 109 12.28 -9.48 -14.68
C LEU A 109 11.83 -8.98 -16.05
N VAL A 110 11.87 -7.67 -16.23
CA VAL A 110 11.34 -7.02 -17.44
C VAL A 110 12.40 -6.98 -18.53
N ARG A 111 13.49 -6.22 -18.32
CA ARG A 111 14.64 -6.09 -19.23
C ARG A 111 15.81 -5.43 -18.52
N GLU A 112 17.04 -5.73 -18.92
CA GLU A 112 18.26 -5.10 -18.36
C GLU A 112 18.30 -5.13 -16.81
N ASN A 113 17.94 -6.27 -16.20
CA ASN A 113 17.83 -6.44 -14.75
C ASN A 113 16.79 -5.53 -14.03
N SER A 114 15.91 -4.85 -14.77
CA SER A 114 14.81 -4.10 -14.17
C SER A 114 13.73 -5.03 -13.65
N LEU A 115 13.34 -4.81 -12.39
CA LEU A 115 12.39 -5.61 -11.64
C LEU A 115 11.05 -4.88 -11.57
N TRP A 116 9.96 -5.58 -11.89
CA TRP A 116 8.61 -5.06 -11.73
C TRP A 116 7.82 -5.90 -10.73
N LYS A 117 7.21 -5.24 -9.75
CA LYS A 117 6.35 -5.88 -8.75
C LYS A 117 4.93 -5.98 -9.30
N LEU A 118 4.54 -7.18 -9.71
CA LEU A 118 3.16 -7.49 -10.08
C LEU A 118 2.28 -7.47 -8.84
N LEU A 119 1.08 -6.92 -9.02
CA LEU A 119 0.00 -7.00 -8.05
C LEU A 119 -0.71 -8.34 -8.20
N THR A 120 -1.31 -8.79 -7.12
CA THR A 120 -2.14 -10.00 -7.03
C THR A 120 -3.41 -9.65 -6.28
N LEU A 121 -4.54 -10.25 -6.64
CA LEU A 121 -5.79 -10.05 -5.91
C LEU A 121 -5.66 -10.50 -4.44
N PRO A 122 -6.41 -9.87 -3.52
CA PRO A 122 -6.45 -10.30 -2.13
C PRO A 122 -6.99 -11.74 -2.03
N PRO A 123 -6.42 -12.60 -1.15
CA PRO A 123 -6.92 -13.95 -0.98
C PRO A 123 -8.36 -13.91 -0.45
N PRO A 124 -9.24 -14.86 -0.84
CA PRO A 124 -10.59 -14.92 -0.33
C PRO A 124 -10.60 -15.11 1.19
N PRO A 125 -11.58 -14.54 1.91
CA PRO A 125 -11.72 -14.76 3.33
C PRO A 125 -11.98 -16.25 3.62
N SER A 126 -11.56 -16.73 4.78
CA SER A 126 -11.77 -18.13 5.20
C SER A 126 -13.23 -18.48 5.54
N GLY A 127 -14.15 -17.53 5.37
CA GLY A 127 -15.58 -17.64 5.71
C GLY A 127 -16.47 -17.23 4.54
N GLU A 128 -17.65 -16.63 4.83
CA GLU A 128 -18.47 -16.05 3.77
C GLU A 128 -17.73 -14.87 3.12
N VAL A 129 -17.87 -14.77 1.80
CA VAL A 129 -17.38 -13.62 1.03
C VAL A 129 -18.18 -12.40 1.49
N ASP A 130 -17.49 -11.42 2.05
CA ASP A 130 -18.08 -10.15 2.46
C ASP A 130 -17.90 -9.08 1.36
N GLU A 131 -18.73 -8.03 1.45
CA GLU A 131 -18.72 -6.91 0.52
C GLU A 131 -17.42 -6.10 0.62
N GLU A 132 -16.82 -6.05 1.80
CA GLU A 132 -15.53 -5.43 2.06
C GLU A 132 -14.39 -6.10 1.27
N TRP A 133 -14.38 -7.44 1.18
CA TRP A 133 -13.39 -8.14 0.36
C TRP A 133 -13.58 -7.88 -1.14
N LEU A 134 -14.82 -7.79 -1.62
CA LEU A 134 -15.08 -7.43 -3.02
C LEU A 134 -14.61 -6.02 -3.34
N GLU A 135 -14.82 -5.06 -2.43
CA GLU A 135 -14.29 -3.70 -2.56
C GLU A 135 -12.75 -3.69 -2.62
N LEU A 136 -12.09 -4.54 -1.83
CA LEU A 136 -10.62 -4.70 -1.89
C LEU A 136 -10.14 -5.31 -3.22
N VAL A 137 -10.89 -6.24 -3.81
CA VAL A 137 -10.62 -6.77 -5.15
C VAL A 137 -10.71 -5.64 -6.18
N GLU A 138 -11.77 -4.84 -6.14
CA GLU A 138 -11.97 -3.70 -7.05
C GLU A 138 -10.86 -2.65 -6.90
N CYS A 139 -10.55 -2.24 -5.67
CA CYS A 139 -9.44 -1.34 -5.37
C CYS A 139 -8.09 -1.87 -5.88
N THR A 140 -7.88 -3.18 -5.88
CA THR A 140 -6.64 -3.79 -6.39
C THR A 140 -6.55 -3.71 -7.91
N VAL A 141 -7.66 -3.90 -8.61
CA VAL A 141 -7.74 -3.74 -10.08
C VAL A 141 -7.53 -2.29 -10.48
N GLU A 142 -8.19 -1.35 -9.80
CA GLU A 142 -7.98 0.10 -10.01
C GLU A 142 -6.52 0.50 -9.77
N ARG A 143 -5.90 -0.04 -8.71
CA ARG A 143 -4.48 0.20 -8.45
C ARG A 143 -3.58 -0.35 -9.55
N ALA A 144 -3.93 -1.48 -10.17
CA ALA A 144 -3.17 -2.02 -11.29
C ALA A 144 -3.29 -1.12 -12.54
N TRP A 145 -4.49 -0.58 -12.79
CA TRP A 145 -4.74 0.39 -13.84
C TRP A 145 -3.91 1.68 -13.66
N ASP A 146 -3.90 2.25 -12.46
CA ASP A 146 -3.11 3.45 -12.15
C ASP A 146 -1.61 3.23 -12.39
N ARG A 147 -1.09 2.05 -11.99
CA ARG A 147 0.32 1.71 -12.22
C ARG A 147 0.65 1.55 -13.70
N TRP A 148 -0.30 1.06 -14.51
CA TRP A 148 -0.13 1.05 -15.97
C TRP A 148 -0.14 2.46 -16.55
N CYS A 149 -1.09 3.32 -16.17
CA CYS A 149 -1.14 4.71 -16.61
C CYS A 149 0.17 5.45 -16.31
N TYR A 150 0.69 5.28 -15.08
CA TYR A 150 1.98 5.83 -14.68
C TYR A 150 3.14 5.28 -15.52
N ALA A 151 3.20 3.96 -15.71
CA ALA A 151 4.26 3.33 -16.51
C ALA A 151 4.20 3.77 -17.99
N GLN A 152 3.01 3.98 -18.53
CA GLN A 152 2.79 4.46 -19.89
C GLN A 152 3.23 5.91 -20.07
N GLN A 153 2.86 6.79 -19.13
CA GLN A 153 3.34 8.19 -19.09
C GLN A 153 4.88 8.21 -19.04
N HIS A 154 5.47 7.38 -18.18
CA HIS A 154 6.92 7.29 -18.05
C HIS A 154 7.58 6.77 -19.34
N ALA A 155 6.97 5.79 -20.02
CA ALA A 155 7.48 5.30 -21.31
C ALA A 155 7.48 6.39 -22.39
N ILE A 156 6.46 7.25 -22.41
CA ILE A 156 6.38 8.40 -23.33
C ILE A 156 7.48 9.42 -23.01
N SER A 157 7.64 9.79 -21.74
CA SER A 157 8.72 10.71 -21.32
C SER A 157 10.11 10.16 -21.65
N ALA A 158 10.35 8.87 -21.38
CA ALA A 158 11.60 8.19 -21.71
C ALA A 158 11.90 8.17 -23.22
N ALA A 159 10.86 8.10 -24.06
CA ALA A 159 10.99 8.20 -25.52
C ALA A 159 11.37 9.62 -25.96
N HIS A 160 10.76 10.65 -25.38
CA HIS A 160 11.10 12.05 -25.66
C HIS A 160 12.53 12.39 -25.23
N GLU A 161 12.91 11.96 -24.03
CA GLU A 161 14.24 12.19 -23.45
C GLU A 161 15.31 11.27 -24.04
N ARG A 162 14.91 10.28 -24.87
CA ARG A 162 15.77 9.25 -25.48
C ARG A 162 16.58 8.46 -24.44
N TYR A 163 16.08 8.36 -23.22
CA TYR A 163 16.73 7.65 -22.12
C TYR A 163 16.03 6.32 -21.85
N LYS A 164 16.69 5.21 -22.21
CA LYS A 164 16.21 3.83 -22.04
C LYS A 164 14.71 3.60 -22.38
N PRO A 165 14.19 4.12 -23.51
CA PRO A 165 12.77 4.00 -23.85
C PRO A 165 12.29 2.55 -23.97
N GLN A 166 13.20 1.65 -24.39
CA GLN A 166 12.92 0.22 -24.53
C GLN A 166 12.64 -0.48 -23.20
N VAL A 167 13.26 -0.04 -22.11
CA VAL A 167 13.03 -0.59 -20.76
C VAL A 167 11.72 -0.06 -20.21
N ALA A 168 11.49 1.25 -20.31
CA ALA A 168 10.25 1.88 -19.86
C ALA A 168 9.01 1.32 -20.61
N LEU A 169 9.12 1.09 -21.93
CA LEU A 169 8.07 0.45 -22.71
C LEU A 169 7.81 -1.00 -22.28
N ALA A 170 8.86 -1.76 -21.95
CA ALA A 170 8.71 -3.13 -21.47
C ALA A 170 8.02 -3.17 -20.09
N VAL A 171 8.28 -2.17 -19.23
CA VAL A 171 7.58 -1.99 -17.94
C VAL A 171 6.10 -1.68 -18.17
N ALA A 172 5.79 -0.75 -19.08
CA ALA A 172 4.40 -0.40 -19.41
C ALA A 172 3.61 -1.62 -19.94
N ARG A 173 4.23 -2.43 -20.82
CA ARG A 173 3.62 -3.68 -21.31
C ARG A 173 3.37 -4.69 -20.20
N THR A 174 4.34 -4.83 -19.29
CA THR A 174 4.21 -5.73 -18.14
C THR A 174 3.09 -5.28 -17.20
N ALA A 175 2.98 -3.98 -16.94
CA ALA A 175 1.90 -3.40 -16.14
C ALA A 175 0.53 -3.59 -16.79
N TRP A 176 0.44 -3.44 -18.12
CA TRP A 176 -0.77 -3.69 -18.89
C TRP A 176 -1.26 -5.14 -18.74
N SER A 177 -0.36 -6.11 -18.94
CA SER A 177 -0.69 -7.53 -18.77
C SER A 177 -1.17 -7.82 -17.34
N ASN A 178 -0.49 -7.29 -16.32
CA ASN A 178 -0.90 -7.48 -14.94
C ASN A 178 -2.30 -6.91 -14.64
N TYR A 179 -2.60 -5.71 -15.12
CA TYR A 179 -3.93 -5.13 -15.00
C TYR A 179 -4.99 -6.02 -15.66
N TRP A 180 -4.74 -6.46 -16.89
CA TRP A 180 -5.70 -7.23 -17.66
C TRP A 180 -6.00 -8.59 -17.01
N ASP A 181 -4.96 -9.28 -16.53
CA ASP A 181 -5.12 -10.55 -15.82
C ASP A 181 -5.95 -10.39 -14.54
N LEU A 182 -5.68 -9.34 -13.75
CA LEU A 182 -6.42 -9.05 -12.51
C LEU A 182 -7.88 -8.64 -12.79
N TYR A 183 -8.12 -7.90 -13.88
CA TYR A 183 -9.47 -7.53 -14.30
C TYR A 183 -10.31 -8.76 -14.66
N LEU A 184 -9.74 -9.68 -15.45
CA LEU A 184 -10.41 -10.94 -15.80
C LEU A 184 -10.67 -11.81 -14.56
N GLU A 185 -9.69 -11.93 -13.68
CA GLU A 185 -9.83 -12.71 -12.43
C GLU A 185 -10.91 -12.12 -11.51
N ALA A 186 -11.00 -10.78 -11.42
CA ALA A 186 -12.03 -10.09 -10.65
C ALA A 186 -13.44 -10.28 -11.24
N GLU A 187 -13.58 -10.24 -12.57
CA GLU A 187 -14.86 -10.55 -13.25
C GLU A 187 -15.33 -11.97 -12.96
N GLU A 188 -14.43 -12.95 -12.99
CA GLU A 188 -14.76 -14.34 -12.64
C GLU A 188 -15.19 -14.50 -11.18
N ILE A 189 -14.59 -13.74 -10.26
CA ILE A 189 -14.98 -13.71 -8.85
C ILE A 189 -16.39 -13.13 -8.71
N ARG A 190 -16.67 -11.98 -9.34
CA ARG A 190 -18.00 -11.35 -9.33
C ARG A 190 -19.08 -12.29 -9.86
N GLY A 191 -18.82 -12.94 -11.00
CA GLY A 191 -19.75 -13.91 -11.59
C GLY A 191 -20.06 -15.09 -10.66
N ARG A 192 -19.06 -15.62 -9.95
CA ARG A 192 -19.23 -16.70 -8.97
C ARG A 192 -20.06 -16.27 -7.77
N VAL A 193 -19.80 -15.08 -7.23
CA VAL A 193 -20.54 -14.55 -6.07
C VAL A 193 -22.00 -14.27 -6.43
N SER A 194 -22.27 -13.62 -7.57
CA SER A 194 -23.65 -13.36 -8.03
C SER A 194 -24.42 -14.66 -8.34
N GLY A 195 -23.75 -15.68 -8.89
CA GLY A 195 -24.34 -16.99 -9.14
C GLY A 195 -24.68 -17.76 -7.86
N ALA A 196 -23.80 -17.72 -6.85
CA ALA A 196 -24.04 -18.33 -5.54
C ALA A 196 -25.24 -17.71 -4.82
N THR A 197 -25.36 -16.38 -4.84
CA THR A 197 -26.50 -15.66 -4.27
C THR A 197 -27.82 -16.00 -4.98
N SER A 198 -27.79 -16.19 -6.30
CA SER A 198 -28.98 -16.57 -7.08
C SER A 198 -29.44 -18.01 -6.81
N SER A 199 -28.51 -18.91 -6.49
CA SER A 199 -28.81 -20.32 -6.14
C SER A 199 -29.43 -20.50 -4.75
N ARG A 200 -29.32 -19.49 -3.88
CA ARG A 200 -29.87 -19.48 -2.50
C ARG A 200 -31.30 -18.92 -2.40
N SER A 201 -32.01 -18.78 -3.52
CA SER A 201 -33.41 -18.33 -3.51
C SER A 201 -34.32 -19.35 -2.80
N PRO A 202 -35.18 -18.94 -1.85
CA PRO A 202 -35.92 -19.85 -0.98
C PRO A 202 -37.10 -20.51 -1.72
N GLY A 203 -36.85 -21.69 -2.25
CA GLY A 203 -37.90 -22.60 -2.71
C GLY A 203 -38.45 -23.43 -1.56
N SER A 204 -39.76 -23.30 -1.34
CA SER A 204 -40.65 -24.23 -0.62
C SER A 204 -40.86 -24.02 0.89
N ALA A 205 -41.68 -23.01 1.23
CA ALA A 205 -42.62 -23.14 2.35
C ALA A 205 -43.94 -23.74 1.82
N ALA A 206 -43.90 -25.00 1.41
CA ALA A 206 -45.09 -25.82 1.26
C ALA A 206 -45.26 -26.64 2.54
N THR A 207 -46.07 -26.15 3.49
CA THR A 207 -46.72 -27.07 4.44
C THR A 207 -48.16 -26.64 4.69
N ARG A 208 -49.04 -27.36 3.99
CA ARG A 208 -50.47 -27.53 4.22
C ARG A 208 -50.70 -28.26 5.57
N ARG A 209 -51.70 -27.82 6.33
CA ARG A 209 -52.56 -28.54 7.33
C ARG A 209 -53.09 -27.46 8.29
N GLU A 210 -54.34 -27.41 8.71
CA GLU A 210 -55.60 -28.12 8.44
C GLU A 210 -56.69 -27.19 9.00
#